data_AF-E4X7K9-F1
#
_entry.id   AF-E4X7K9-F1
#
_cell.length_a   1.000
_cell.length_b   1.000
_cell.length_c   1.000
_cell.angle_alpha   90.00
_cell.angle_beta   90.00
_cell.angle_gamma   90.00
#
_symmetry.space_group_name_H-M   'P 1'
#
loop_
_entity.id
_entity.type
_entity.pdbx_description
1 polymer ?
#
loop_
_entity_poly.entity_id
_entity_poly.type
_entity_poly.pdbx_seq_one_letter_code
_entity_poly.pdbx_strand_id
1 'polypeptide(L)'
;MPKIIKEFVADGKGCDSCESFTESMIFIGPKTSSKKYCEECVPEDDNTKEIKFVPCDAQFKCPEDHCGTELSSFREHTLGKCCSYASEENYTDDKYVYQKKVADRFDAAKRAEEVAGKEYRKAKLIAENAESKFNCFRAIRKNYQDAMATAFCEAAKDLEQMKIKEDMDEKLFCKVCFEVYDQNERKESAPTACGHKSCLKCLKSLPSKNCPTCRKDFEEIMIIF
;
A
#
# COMPACT_ATOMS: atom_id res chain seq x y z
N MET A 1 26.83 30.66 -42.58
CA MET A 1 26.27 31.32 -41.38
C MET A 1 26.58 30.43 -40.18
N PRO A 2 27.34 30.90 -39.17
CA PRO A 2 27.54 30.14 -37.94
C PRO A 2 26.21 30.12 -37.20
N LYS A 3 25.59 28.94 -37.08
CA LYS A 3 24.38 28.77 -36.27
C LYS A 3 24.80 28.82 -34.80
N ILE A 4 24.04 29.60 -34.05
CA ILE A 4 24.15 29.84 -32.61
C ILE A 4 24.36 28.51 -31.88
N ILE A 5 25.58 28.25 -31.41
CA ILE A 5 25.83 27.24 -30.38
C ILE A 5 25.49 27.95 -29.08
N LYS A 6 24.27 27.75 -28.56
CA LYS A 6 23.99 28.12 -27.17
C LYS A 6 24.97 27.31 -26.32
N GLU A 7 25.94 27.99 -25.74
CA GLU A 7 26.89 27.37 -24.82
C GLU A 7 26.10 26.82 -23.63
N PHE A 8 25.83 25.52 -23.65
CA PHE A 8 25.49 24.82 -22.41
C PHE A 8 26.76 24.77 -21.57
N VAL A 9 26.79 25.56 -20.52
CA VAL A 9 27.66 25.34 -19.37
C VAL A 9 26.84 24.45 -18.46
N ALA A 10 26.95 23.13 -18.61
CA ALA A 10 26.61 22.30 -17.45
C ALA A 10 27.73 22.57 -16.45
N ASP A 11 27.44 23.46 -15.51
CA ASP A 11 28.15 23.49 -14.26
C ASP A 11 27.94 22.11 -13.63
N GLY A 12 28.86 21.17 -13.90
CA GLY A 12 29.00 19.92 -13.16
C GLY A 12 29.43 20.15 -11.71
N LYS A 13 28.95 21.24 -11.09
CA LYS A 13 28.96 21.44 -9.66
C LYS A 13 27.79 20.64 -9.09
N GLY A 14 28.04 19.38 -8.72
CA GLY A 14 27.12 18.66 -7.82
C GLY A 14 26.70 17.26 -8.22
N CYS A 15 27.36 16.58 -9.15
CA CYS A 15 27.11 15.16 -9.37
C CYS A 15 28.16 14.32 -8.64
N ASP A 16 27.98 14.16 -7.33
CA ASP A 16 28.87 13.35 -6.47
C ASP A 16 28.44 11.86 -6.39
N SER A 17 27.36 11.47 -7.08
CA SER A 17 26.68 10.18 -6.90
C SER A 17 26.64 9.26 -8.12
N CYS A 18 27.02 9.74 -9.31
CA CYS A 18 26.99 8.93 -10.53
C CYS A 18 28.40 8.43 -10.87
N GLU A 19 28.54 7.13 -11.19
CA GLU A 19 29.81 6.52 -11.62
C GLU A 19 30.01 6.59 -13.15
N SER A 20 28.94 6.86 -13.90
CA SER A 20 28.91 6.98 -15.37
C SER A 20 28.78 8.43 -15.82
N PHE A 21 29.67 8.86 -16.72
CA PHE A 21 29.69 10.20 -17.31
C PHE A 21 29.90 10.10 -18.81
N THR A 22 29.27 11.00 -19.56
CA THR A 22 29.42 11.07 -21.01
C THR A 22 30.10 12.38 -21.37
N GLU A 23 31.25 12.28 -22.05
CA GLU A 23 32.02 13.43 -22.52
C GLU A 23 31.61 13.76 -23.95
N SER A 24 31.23 15.03 -24.17
CA SER A 24 30.88 15.52 -25.50
C SER A 24 31.93 16.53 -25.95
N MET A 25 32.47 16.32 -27.15
CA MET A 25 33.34 17.29 -27.81
C MET A 25 32.49 18.28 -28.60
N ILE A 26 32.65 19.56 -28.29
CA ILE A 26 31.98 20.65 -29.03
C ILE A 26 33.03 21.39 -29.84
N PHE A 27 32.79 21.50 -31.14
CA PHE A 27 33.58 22.32 -32.05
C PHE A 27 33.09 23.77 -31.97
N ILE A 28 33.87 24.64 -31.32
CA ILE A 28 33.57 26.08 -31.22
C ILE A 28 34.58 26.83 -32.10
N GLY A 29 34.27 26.93 -33.40
CA GLY A 29 35.16 27.57 -34.37
C GLY A 29 36.52 26.84 -34.50
N PRO A 30 37.65 27.54 -34.70
CA PRO A 30 38.96 26.91 -34.90
C PRO A 30 39.53 26.23 -33.64
N LYS A 31 38.80 26.23 -32.52
CA LYS A 31 39.19 25.57 -31.28
C LYS A 31 38.17 24.49 -30.91
N THR A 32 38.67 23.32 -30.53
CA THR A 32 37.89 22.25 -29.92
C THR A 32 37.89 22.41 -28.41
N SER A 33 36.72 22.23 -27.79
CA SER A 33 36.60 22.17 -26.33
C SER A 33 35.80 20.92 -25.94
N SER A 34 36.27 20.17 -24.95
CA SER A 34 35.49 19.07 -24.37
C SER A 34 34.68 19.55 -23.16
N LYS A 35 33.46 19.05 -23.03
CA LYS A 35 32.59 19.30 -21.86
C LYS A 35 32.02 17.96 -21.38
N LYS A 36 31.95 17.79 -20.06
CA LYS A 36 31.47 16.56 -19.40
C LYS A 36 30.08 16.77 -18.83
N TYR A 37 29.23 15.76 -18.98
CA TYR A 37 27.86 15.79 -18.50
C TYR A 37 27.50 14.45 -17.86
N CYS A 38 26.64 14.48 -16.84
CA CYS A 38 26.05 13.26 -16.28
C CYS A 38 24.72 13.00 -16.99
N GLU A 39 24.58 11.84 -17.62
CA GLU A 39 23.37 11.49 -18.39
C GLU A 39 22.09 11.53 -17.56
N GLU A 40 22.17 11.17 -16.27
CA GLU A 40 21.02 11.16 -15.36
C GLU A 40 20.65 12.56 -14.85
N CYS A 41 21.60 13.50 -14.83
CA CYS A 41 21.41 14.84 -14.28
C CYS A 41 21.20 15.92 -15.36
N VAL A 42 21.35 15.58 -16.65
CA VAL A 42 21.03 16.50 -17.75
C VAL A 42 19.51 16.54 -17.92
N PRO A 43 18.85 17.68 -17.69
CA PRO A 43 17.40 17.78 -17.90
C PRO A 43 17.06 17.60 -19.38
N GLU A 44 16.06 16.78 -19.68
CA GLU A 44 15.49 16.66 -21.03
C GLU A 44 14.78 17.97 -21.41
N ASP A 45 15.34 18.71 -22.37
CA ASP A 45 14.69 19.88 -22.97
C ASP A 45 14.63 19.74 -24.50
N ASP A 46 13.90 20.63 -25.17
CA ASP A 46 13.72 20.55 -26.63
C ASP A 46 15.03 20.70 -27.43
N ASN A 47 16.14 21.12 -26.80
CA ASN A 47 17.47 21.21 -27.42
C ASN A 47 18.31 19.94 -27.21
N THR A 48 18.00 19.08 -26.23
CA THR A 48 18.71 17.81 -26.01
C THR A 48 18.24 16.69 -26.94
N LYS A 49 17.04 16.83 -27.54
CA LYS A 49 16.47 15.85 -28.48
C LYS A 49 17.24 15.69 -29.80
N GLU A 50 18.03 16.68 -30.21
CA GLU A 50 18.86 16.62 -31.42
C GLU A 50 20.30 16.11 -31.15
N ILE A 51 20.67 15.90 -29.89
CA ILE A 51 21.99 15.40 -29.51
C ILE A 51 22.07 13.91 -29.83
N LYS A 52 22.86 13.55 -30.85
CA LYS A 52 23.20 12.15 -31.13
C LYS A 52 24.28 11.70 -30.16
N PHE A 53 23.88 10.93 -29.15
CA PHE A 53 24.79 10.21 -28.28
C PHE A 53 25.44 9.08 -29.09
N VAL A 54 26.74 9.19 -29.34
CA VAL A 54 27.53 8.15 -30.01
C VAL A 54 28.50 7.59 -28.98
N PRO A 55 28.45 6.28 -28.67
CA PRO A 55 29.50 5.62 -27.90
C PRO A 55 30.84 5.90 -28.60
N CYS A 56 31.73 6.59 -27.91
CA CYS A 56 33.03 6.89 -28.46
C CYS A 56 33.97 5.76 -28.06
N ASP A 57 34.25 4.84 -28.98
CA ASP A 57 35.28 3.80 -28.84
C ASP A 57 36.70 4.40 -28.92
N ALA A 58 36.86 5.66 -28.49
CA ALA A 58 38.11 6.38 -28.55
C ALA A 58 39.15 5.63 -27.72
N GLN A 59 40.10 5.01 -28.42
CA GLN A 59 41.33 4.53 -27.84
C GLN A 59 42.13 5.76 -27.40
N PHE A 60 42.11 6.04 -26.10
CA PHE A 60 42.83 7.18 -25.55
C PHE A 60 44.33 6.92 -25.68
N LYS A 61 45.06 7.79 -26.36
CA LYS A 61 46.53 7.69 -26.37
C LYS A 61 47.09 8.30 -25.10
N CYS A 62 48.24 7.80 -24.68
CA CYS A 62 48.98 8.44 -23.61
C CYS A 62 49.23 9.92 -23.96
N PRO A 63 49.05 10.87 -23.03
CA PRO A 63 49.25 12.29 -23.30
C PRO A 63 50.71 12.67 -23.54
N GLU A 64 51.66 11.78 -23.25
CA GLU A 64 53.08 11.96 -23.52
C GLU A 64 53.42 11.47 -24.94
N ASP A 65 53.96 12.35 -25.79
CA ASP A 65 54.20 12.11 -27.22
C ASP A 65 55.10 10.89 -27.51
N HIS A 66 55.96 10.53 -26.57
CA HIS A 66 56.89 9.39 -26.69
C HIS A 66 56.29 8.07 -26.18
N CYS A 67 55.10 8.11 -25.58
CA CYS A 67 54.41 6.93 -25.06
C CYS A 67 53.27 6.51 -25.99
N GLY A 68 53.48 5.42 -26.73
CA GLY A 68 52.49 4.87 -27.65
C GLY A 68 51.40 4.01 -27.01
N THR A 69 51.30 3.98 -25.68
CA THR A 69 50.35 3.11 -24.98
C THR A 69 48.91 3.58 -25.20
N GLU A 70 48.06 2.68 -25.69
CA GLU A 70 46.62 2.88 -25.76
C GLU A 70 45.98 2.59 -24.39
N LEU A 71 45.10 3.49 -23.96
CA LEU A 71 44.44 3.48 -22.67
C LEU A 71 42.97 3.12 -22.83
N SER A 72 42.50 2.27 -21.93
CA SER A 72 41.18 1.65 -22.00
C SER A 72 40.08 2.55 -21.46
N SER A 73 40.44 3.60 -20.72
CA SER A 73 39.49 4.57 -20.18
C SER A 73 40.07 5.98 -20.07
N PHE A 74 39.18 6.96 -20.12
CA PHE A 74 39.53 8.36 -19.88
C PHE A 74 40.12 8.59 -18.47
N ARG A 75 39.71 7.79 -17.47
CA ARG A 75 40.29 7.83 -16.12
C ARG A 75 41.76 7.43 -16.13
N GLU A 76 42.15 6.45 -16.93
CA GLU A 76 43.55 6.07 -17.10
C GLU A 76 44.34 7.15 -17.84
N HIS A 77 43.73 7.81 -18.83
CA HIS A 77 44.32 8.93 -19.54
C HIS A 77 44.56 10.14 -18.61
N THR A 78 43.57 10.51 -17.82
CA THR A 78 43.67 11.64 -16.88
C THR A 78 44.70 11.38 -15.79
N LEU A 79 44.73 10.16 -15.25
CA LEU A 79 45.69 9.76 -14.22
C LEU A 79 47.08 9.42 -14.80
N GLY A 80 47.23 9.45 -16.13
CA GLY A 80 48.50 9.17 -16.81
C GLY A 80 49.06 7.77 -16.54
N LYS A 81 48.19 6.77 -16.35
CA LYS A 81 48.58 5.42 -15.92
C LYS A 81 49.41 4.64 -16.96
N CYS A 82 49.61 5.19 -18.16
CA CYS A 82 50.36 4.59 -19.26
C CYS A 82 51.87 4.53 -19.02
N CYS A 83 52.48 5.54 -18.42
CA CYS A 83 53.93 5.60 -18.21
C CYS A 83 54.30 6.54 -17.06
N SER A 84 55.53 6.41 -16.54
CA SER A 84 56.01 7.27 -15.45
C SER A 84 56.10 8.76 -15.81
N TYR A 85 56.21 9.09 -17.10
CA TYR A 85 56.27 10.49 -17.56
C TYR A 85 54.87 11.12 -17.65
N ALA A 86 53.86 10.32 -18.01
CA ALA A 86 52.48 10.74 -18.03
C ALA A 86 51.82 10.64 -16.65
N SER A 87 52.31 9.76 -15.77
CA SER A 87 51.71 9.54 -14.45
C SER A 87 51.74 10.82 -13.63
N GLU A 88 50.63 11.08 -12.93
CA GLU A 88 50.44 12.25 -12.07
C GLU A 88 51.48 12.40 -10.94
N GLU A 89 52.45 11.50 -10.81
CA GLU A 89 53.56 11.62 -9.86
C GLU A 89 54.62 12.65 -10.29
N ASN A 90 54.68 13.03 -11.57
CA ASN A 90 55.69 13.95 -12.13
C ASN A 90 55.17 15.35 -12.48
N TYR A 91 53.88 15.66 -12.28
CA TYR A 91 53.43 17.06 -12.26
C TYR A 91 53.89 17.71 -10.95
N THR A 92 55.05 18.36 -11.04
CA THR A 92 55.82 18.91 -9.92
C THR A 92 55.27 20.21 -9.33
N ASP A 93 54.07 20.64 -9.73
CA ASP A 93 53.29 21.63 -9.00
C ASP A 93 52.02 20.95 -8.44
N ASP A 94 52.03 20.76 -7.12
CA ASP A 94 50.85 20.65 -6.25
C ASP A 94 50.27 19.28 -5.83
N LYS A 95 51.10 18.24 -5.69
CA LYS A 95 50.76 17.00 -4.93
C LYS A 95 50.16 17.28 -3.54
N TYR A 96 50.64 18.34 -2.87
CA TYR A 96 50.11 18.80 -1.58
C TYR A 96 48.69 19.36 -1.69
N VAL A 97 48.39 20.14 -2.73
CA VAL A 97 47.03 20.69 -2.95
C VAL A 97 46.03 19.61 -3.31
N TYR A 98 46.43 18.56 -4.03
CA TYR A 98 45.54 17.41 -4.24
C TYR A 98 45.23 16.69 -2.93
N GLN A 99 46.25 16.35 -2.13
CA GLN A 99 46.05 15.71 -0.83
C GLN A 99 45.16 16.53 0.10
N LYS A 100 45.36 17.85 0.13
CA LYS A 100 44.51 18.78 0.89
C LYS A 100 43.07 18.77 0.41
N LYS A 101 42.82 18.83 -0.91
CA LYS A 101 41.46 18.75 -1.48
C LYS A 101 40.77 17.44 -1.11
N VAL A 102 41.49 16.32 -1.12
CA VAL A 102 40.94 15.02 -0.73
C VAL A 102 40.60 15.01 0.76
N ALA A 103 41.48 15.53 1.62
CA ALA A 103 41.22 15.64 3.06
C ALA A 103 40.01 16.55 3.36
N ASP A 104 39.92 17.72 2.72
CA ASP A 104 38.81 18.65 2.89
C ASP A 104 37.47 18.02 2.47
N ARG A 105 37.46 17.26 1.37
CA ARG A 105 36.29 16.51 0.91
C ARG A 105 35.91 15.38 1.86
N PHE A 106 36.89 14.65 2.40
CA PHE A 106 36.65 13.62 3.39
C PHE A 106 36.00 14.20 4.66
N ASP A 107 36.53 15.31 5.17
CA ASP A 107 35.97 15.99 6.33
C ASP A 107 34.57 16.56 6.07
N ALA A 108 34.31 17.06 4.85
CA ALA A 108 32.98 17.49 4.44
C ALA A 108 31.99 16.32 4.38
N ALA A 109 32.39 15.18 3.80
CA ALA A 109 31.58 13.97 3.73
C ALA A 109 31.25 13.46 5.14
N LYS A 110 32.23 13.44 6.05
CA LYS A 110 32.02 13.05 7.45
C LYS A 110 30.99 13.95 8.16
N ARG A 111 31.08 15.28 7.98
CA ARG A 111 30.08 16.22 8.53
C ARG A 111 28.69 15.99 7.93
N ALA A 112 28.61 15.76 6.63
CA ALA A 112 27.35 15.47 5.96
C ALA A 112 26.71 14.17 6.48
N GLU A 113 27.51 13.12 6.67
CA GLU A 113 27.08 11.85 7.25
C GLU A 113 26.54 12.05 8.67
N GLU A 114 27.23 12.82 9.52
CA GLU A 114 26.76 13.10 10.89
C GLU A 114 25.41 13.85 10.91
N VAL A 115 25.20 14.80 9.99
CA VAL A 115 23.94 15.53 9.86
C VAL A 115 22.83 14.60 9.38
N ALA A 116 23.07 13.87 8.29
CA ALA A 116 22.12 12.90 7.75
C ALA A 116 21.75 11.82 8.79
N GLY A 117 22.72 11.35 9.58
CA GLY A 117 22.48 10.40 10.66
C GLY A 117 21.61 10.96 11.79
N LYS A 118 21.71 12.26 12.10
CA LYS A 118 20.81 12.92 13.08
C LYS A 118 19.40 13.05 12.52
N GLU A 119 19.25 13.42 11.26
CA GLU A 119 17.95 13.53 10.60
C GLU A 119 17.25 12.17 10.49
N TYR A 120 17.99 11.13 10.09
CA TYR A 120 17.51 9.76 10.07
C TYR A 120 17.00 9.30 11.43
N ARG A 121 17.75 9.53 12.51
CA ARG A 121 17.30 9.17 13.88
C ARG A 121 16.01 9.90 14.28
N LYS A 122 15.88 11.18 13.93
CA LYS A 122 14.63 11.94 14.20
C LYS A 122 13.46 11.38 13.40
N ALA A 123 13.66 11.13 12.11
CA ALA A 123 12.63 10.54 11.24
C ALA A 123 12.19 9.16 11.73
N LYS A 124 13.15 8.32 12.15
CA LYS A 124 12.88 7.00 12.72
C LYS A 124 12.01 7.09 13.99
N LEU A 125 12.34 7.98 14.92
CA LEU A 125 11.55 8.17 16.14
C LEU A 125 10.11 8.66 15.83
N ILE A 126 9.96 9.54 14.84
CA ILE A 126 8.63 10.01 14.40
C ILE A 126 7.83 8.84 13.81
N ALA A 127 8.46 8.01 12.97
CA ALA A 127 7.83 6.85 12.37
C ALA A 127 7.39 5.82 13.42
N GLU A 128 8.26 5.49 14.39
CA GLU A 128 7.93 4.59 15.50
C GLU A 128 6.75 5.10 16.34
N ASN A 129 6.72 6.40 16.63
CA ASN A 129 5.60 7.03 17.35
C ASN A 129 4.29 7.00 16.55
N ALA A 130 4.36 7.24 15.24
CA ALA A 130 3.21 7.17 14.34
C ALA A 130 2.68 5.73 14.23
N GLU A 131 3.57 4.75 14.11
CA GLU A 131 3.24 3.32 14.08
C GLU A 131 2.57 2.87 15.39
N SER A 132 3.11 3.27 16.54
CA SER A 132 2.51 2.98 17.85
C SER A 132 1.08 3.52 17.95
N LYS A 133 0.86 4.79 17.54
CA LYS A 133 -0.48 5.40 17.51
C LYS A 133 -1.42 4.67 16.54
N PHE A 134 -0.94 4.33 15.36
CA PHE A 134 -1.72 3.58 14.36
C PHE A 134 -2.15 2.22 14.92
N ASN A 135 -1.24 1.49 15.55
CA ASN A 135 -1.53 0.19 16.15
C ASN A 135 -2.52 0.30 17.33
N CYS A 136 -2.41 1.35 18.14
CA CYS A 136 -3.39 1.65 19.19
C CYS A 136 -4.80 1.84 18.62
N PHE A 137 -4.96 2.72 17.62
CA PHE A 137 -6.28 2.93 16.99
C PHE A 137 -6.79 1.68 16.28
N ARG A 138 -5.90 0.89 15.67
CA ARG A 138 -6.24 -0.39 15.05
C ARG A 138 -6.80 -1.38 16.07
N ALA A 139 -6.20 -1.46 17.26
CA ALA A 139 -6.67 -2.31 18.35
C ALA A 139 -8.03 -1.84 18.89
N ILE A 140 -8.20 -0.52 19.11
CA ILE A 140 -9.48 0.06 19.52
C ILE A 140 -10.59 -0.29 18.53
N ARG A 141 -10.34 -0.09 17.22
CA ARG A 141 -11.31 -0.45 16.18
C ARG A 141 -11.70 -1.93 16.25
N LYS A 142 -10.72 -2.82 16.43
CA LYS A 142 -10.97 -4.26 16.54
C LYS A 142 -11.87 -4.59 17.74
N ASN A 143 -11.59 -4.00 18.90
CA ASN A 143 -12.40 -4.20 20.10
C ASN A 143 -13.87 -3.80 19.87
N TYR A 144 -14.13 -2.67 19.20
CA TYR A 144 -15.50 -2.26 18.87
C TYR A 144 -16.15 -3.17 17.82
N GLN A 145 -15.40 -3.68 16.85
CA GLN A 145 -15.91 -4.66 15.90
C GLN A 145 -16.32 -5.96 16.59
N ASP A 146 -15.50 -6.45 17.53
CA ASP A 146 -15.77 -7.66 18.31
C ASP A 146 -16.98 -7.45 19.25
N ALA A 147 -17.08 -6.28 19.88
CA ALA A 147 -18.23 -5.90 20.70
C ALA A 147 -19.53 -5.82 19.87
N MET A 148 -19.46 -5.23 18.67
CA MET A 148 -20.59 -5.15 17.75
C MET A 148 -21.03 -6.54 17.27
N ALA A 149 -20.09 -7.42 16.93
CA ALA A 149 -20.40 -8.81 16.57
C ALA A 149 -21.09 -9.55 17.72
N THR A 150 -20.63 -9.34 18.96
CA THR A 150 -21.25 -9.91 20.16
C THR A 150 -22.67 -9.41 20.34
N ALA A 151 -22.89 -8.09 20.27
CA ALA A 151 -24.22 -7.48 20.38
C ALA A 151 -25.19 -7.98 19.30
N PHE A 152 -24.72 -8.16 18.07
CA PHE A 152 -25.56 -8.73 17.01
C PHE A 152 -25.92 -10.20 17.27
N CYS A 153 -24.99 -11.00 17.77
CA CYS A 153 -25.28 -12.38 18.16
C CYS A 153 -26.29 -12.46 19.30
N GLU A 154 -26.20 -11.57 20.29
CA GLU A 154 -27.17 -11.48 21.39
C GLU A 154 -28.54 -11.07 20.89
N ALA A 155 -28.63 -10.02 20.07
CA ALA A 155 -29.89 -9.59 19.46
C ALA A 155 -30.55 -10.69 18.61
N ALA A 156 -29.75 -11.48 17.90
CA ALA A 156 -30.25 -12.63 17.14
C ALA A 156 -30.86 -13.71 18.04
N LYS A 157 -30.22 -14.01 19.18
CA LYS A 157 -30.75 -14.96 20.19
C LYS A 157 -32.03 -14.43 20.83
N ASP A 158 -32.09 -13.14 21.14
CA ASP A 158 -33.29 -12.53 21.73
C ASP A 158 -34.46 -12.62 20.75
N LEU A 159 -34.24 -12.35 19.46
CA LEU A 159 -35.26 -12.51 18.43
C LEU A 159 -35.76 -13.96 18.32
N GLU A 160 -34.84 -14.94 18.41
CA GLU A 160 -35.19 -16.35 18.39
C GLU A 160 -36.01 -16.76 19.63
N GLN A 161 -35.63 -16.27 20.82
CA GLN A 161 -36.40 -16.48 22.04
C GLN A 161 -37.78 -15.83 21.99
N MET A 162 -37.89 -14.62 21.43
CA MET A 162 -39.18 -13.96 21.23
C MET A 162 -40.09 -14.80 20.32
N LYS A 163 -39.56 -15.31 19.20
CA LYS A 163 -40.32 -16.21 18.32
C LYS A 163 -40.76 -17.49 19.02
N ILE A 164 -39.87 -18.13 19.79
CA ILE A 164 -40.23 -19.33 20.56
C ILE A 164 -41.34 -19.02 21.56
N LYS A 165 -41.27 -17.86 22.22
CA LYS A 165 -42.28 -17.43 23.19
C LYS A 165 -43.61 -17.13 22.51
N GLU A 166 -43.61 -16.42 21.38
CA GLU A 166 -44.80 -16.19 20.56
C GLU A 166 -45.43 -17.51 20.09
N ASP A 167 -44.63 -18.44 19.58
CA ASP A 167 -45.08 -19.78 19.17
C ASP A 167 -45.63 -20.60 20.34
N MET A 168 -45.07 -20.45 21.55
CA MET A 168 -45.58 -21.07 22.76
C MET A 168 -46.90 -20.45 23.20
N ASP A 169 -46.98 -19.13 23.25
CA ASP A 169 -48.18 -18.41 23.63
C ASP A 169 -49.32 -18.73 22.64
N GLU A 170 -49.04 -18.77 21.32
CA GLU A 170 -49.99 -19.22 20.28
C GLU A 170 -50.54 -20.63 20.49
N LYS A 171 -49.79 -21.52 21.14
CA LYS A 171 -50.24 -22.88 21.46
C LYS A 171 -51.10 -22.93 22.72
N LEU A 172 -51.11 -21.90 23.56
CA LEU A 172 -51.82 -21.90 24.83
C LEU A 172 -53.26 -21.38 24.75
N PHE A 173 -53.66 -20.72 23.66
CA PHE A 173 -55.01 -20.19 23.50
C PHE A 173 -55.79 -20.80 22.34
N CYS A 174 -57.11 -20.84 22.50
CA CYS A 174 -58.03 -21.23 21.45
C CYS A 174 -58.11 -20.15 20.37
N LYS A 175 -57.80 -20.48 19.11
CA LYS A 175 -57.87 -19.53 17.98
C LYS A 175 -59.29 -19.07 17.59
N VAL A 176 -60.32 -19.62 18.23
CA VAL A 176 -61.74 -19.26 17.99
C VAL A 176 -62.24 -18.25 19.02
N CYS A 177 -62.00 -18.49 20.31
CA CYS A 177 -62.45 -17.59 21.38
C CYS A 177 -61.33 -16.75 22.01
N PHE A 178 -60.07 -16.93 21.59
CA PHE A 178 -58.86 -16.24 22.08
C PHE A 178 -58.59 -16.40 23.57
N GLU A 179 -59.10 -17.47 24.16
CA GLU A 179 -58.99 -17.75 25.60
C GLU A 179 -58.06 -18.92 25.85
N VAL A 180 -57.37 -18.90 27.00
CA VAL A 180 -56.39 -19.91 27.38
C VAL A 180 -57.07 -21.26 27.57
N TYR A 181 -56.41 -22.33 27.11
CA TYR A 181 -56.88 -23.69 27.34
C TYR A 181 -56.83 -24.03 28.84
N ASP A 182 -57.86 -24.71 29.34
CA ASP A 182 -57.93 -25.20 30.72
C ASP A 182 -58.18 -26.71 30.75
N GLN A 183 -58.22 -27.32 31.95
CA GLN A 183 -58.49 -28.76 32.08
C GLN A 183 -60.00 -29.10 32.05
N ASN A 184 -60.87 -28.10 31.88
CA ASN A 184 -62.32 -28.20 32.01
C ASN A 184 -63.00 -27.99 30.63
N GLU A 185 -63.90 -27.02 30.52
CA GLU A 185 -64.66 -26.75 29.30
C GLU A 185 -63.80 -26.21 28.17
N ARG A 186 -62.65 -25.57 28.48
CA ARG A 186 -61.72 -25.05 27.49
C ARG A 186 -60.53 -25.98 27.30
N LYS A 187 -60.72 -27.30 27.45
CA LYS A 187 -59.70 -28.29 27.09
C LYS A 187 -59.31 -28.19 25.61
N GLU A 188 -58.02 -28.27 25.32
CA GLU A 188 -57.51 -28.39 23.95
C GLU A 188 -58.11 -29.65 23.32
N SER A 189 -58.68 -29.51 22.12
CA SER A 189 -59.39 -30.60 21.44
C SER A 189 -59.31 -30.43 19.93
N ALA A 190 -59.53 -31.51 19.18
CA ALA A 190 -59.53 -31.48 17.72
C ALA A 190 -60.53 -32.49 17.14
N PRO A 191 -61.19 -32.20 16.00
CA PRO A 191 -61.91 -33.22 15.26
C PRO A 191 -60.93 -34.22 14.61
N THR A 192 -61.13 -35.52 14.79
CA THR A 192 -60.28 -36.59 14.21
C THR A 192 -60.17 -36.49 12.68
N ALA A 193 -61.20 -35.99 12.01
CA ALA A 193 -61.24 -35.86 10.56
C ALA A 193 -60.20 -34.88 9.98
N CYS A 194 -59.66 -33.96 10.78
CA CYS A 194 -58.72 -32.93 10.30
C CYS A 194 -57.60 -32.53 11.28
N GLY A 195 -57.71 -32.82 12.58
CA GLY A 195 -56.67 -32.54 13.56
C GLY A 195 -56.44 -31.07 13.91
N HIS A 196 -57.21 -30.12 13.36
CA HIS A 196 -57.10 -28.71 13.73
C HIS A 196 -57.63 -28.46 15.13
N LYS A 197 -56.82 -27.79 15.95
CA LYS A 197 -57.08 -27.63 17.38
C LYS A 197 -57.97 -26.43 17.70
N SER A 198 -58.86 -26.60 18.66
CA SER A 198 -59.75 -25.58 19.23
C SER A 198 -60.23 -26.05 20.60
N CYS A 199 -60.76 -25.17 21.44
CA CYS A 199 -61.22 -25.61 22.76
C CYS A 199 -62.54 -26.38 22.64
N LEU A 200 -62.75 -27.35 23.55
CA LEU A 200 -63.94 -28.20 23.56
C LEU A 200 -65.24 -27.38 23.53
N LYS A 201 -65.33 -26.33 24.34
CA LYS A 201 -66.46 -25.40 24.36
C LYS A 201 -66.76 -24.80 22.99
N CYS A 202 -65.72 -24.33 22.28
CA CYS A 202 -65.91 -23.80 20.93
C CYS A 202 -66.42 -24.87 19.98
N LEU A 203 -65.82 -26.06 19.95
CA LEU A 203 -66.25 -27.13 19.03
C LEU A 203 -67.68 -27.61 19.31
N LYS A 204 -68.11 -27.62 20.57
CA LYS A 204 -69.47 -28.01 20.96
C LYS A 204 -70.52 -26.98 20.58
N SER A 205 -70.21 -25.69 20.77
CA SER A 205 -71.13 -24.57 20.53
C SER A 205 -71.28 -24.18 19.05
N LEU A 206 -70.57 -24.84 18.13
CA LEU A 206 -70.70 -24.54 16.70
C LEU A 206 -72.09 -24.94 16.18
N PRO A 207 -72.80 -24.04 15.46
CA PRO A 207 -74.14 -24.31 14.95
C PRO A 207 -74.13 -25.37 13.84
N SER A 208 -73.07 -25.42 13.02
CA SER A 208 -72.79 -26.52 12.10
C SER A 208 -71.48 -27.18 12.53
N LYS A 209 -71.45 -28.52 12.58
CA LYS A 209 -70.30 -29.28 13.06
C LYS A 209 -69.18 -29.33 11.99
N ASN A 210 -68.69 -28.15 11.63
CA ASN A 210 -67.61 -27.94 10.67
C ASN A 210 -66.40 -27.37 11.40
N CYS A 211 -65.21 -27.88 11.09
CA CYS A 211 -63.99 -27.35 11.67
C CYS A 211 -63.82 -25.85 11.38
N PRO A 212 -63.59 -24.97 12.38
CA PRO A 212 -63.42 -23.53 12.14
C PRO A 212 -62.23 -23.18 11.23
N THR A 213 -61.20 -24.04 11.20
CA THR A 213 -59.96 -23.80 10.43
C THR A 213 -60.06 -24.27 8.99
N CYS A 214 -60.59 -25.48 8.74
CA CYS A 214 -60.59 -26.10 7.40
C CYS A 214 -61.99 -26.44 6.86
N ARG A 215 -63.05 -26.13 7.63
CA ARG A 215 -64.47 -26.32 7.28
C ARG A 215 -64.92 -27.76 7.03
N LYS A 216 -64.06 -28.75 7.23
CA LYS A 216 -64.40 -30.16 7.13
C LYS A 216 -65.45 -30.56 8.17
N ASP A 217 -66.45 -31.32 7.77
CA ASP A 217 -67.50 -31.84 8.66
C ASP A 217 -66.92 -32.80 9.69
N PHE A 218 -67.53 -32.80 10.89
CA PHE A 218 -67.25 -33.74 11.96
C PHE A 218 -68.51 -34.00 12.81
N GLU A 219 -68.48 -35.03 13.65
CA GLU A 219 -69.52 -35.29 14.66
C GLU A 219 -68.92 -35.13 16.05
N GLU A 220 -69.77 -34.92 17.07
CA GLU A 220 -69.29 -34.66 18.42
C GLU A 220 -68.51 -35.83 19.03
N ILE A 221 -68.86 -37.07 18.65
CA ILE A 221 -68.10 -38.29 19.02
C ILE A 221 -66.71 -38.36 18.39
N MET A 222 -66.45 -37.56 17.35
CA MET A 222 -65.17 -37.48 16.63
C MET A 222 -64.25 -36.40 17.20
N ILE A 223 -64.59 -35.79 18.35
CA ILE A 223 -63.70 -34.84 19.03
C ILE A 223 -62.74 -35.62 19.94
N ILE A 224 -61.44 -35.41 19.74
CA ILE A 224 -60.36 -35.97 20.56
C ILE A 224 -59.65 -34.87 21.36
N PHE A 225 -58.96 -35.28 22.42
CA PHE A 225 -58.25 -34.42 23.37
C PHE A 225 -56.74 -34.65 23.29
#